data_AF-A0A1V5IPQ5-F1
#
_entry.id   AF-A0A1V5IPQ5-F1
#
_cell.length_a   1.000
_cell.length_b   1.000
_cell.length_c   1.000
_cell.angle_alpha   90.00
_cell.angle_beta   90.00
_cell.angle_gamma   90.00
#
_symmetry.space_group_name_H-M   'P 1'
#
loop_
_entity.id
_entity.type
_entity.pdbx_description
1 polymer ?
#
loop_
_entity_poly.entity_id
_entity_poly.type
_entity_poly.pdbx_seq_one_letter_code
_entity_poly.pdbx_strand_id
1 'polypeptide(L)'
;MYNRPAMQESPIHAEVEYASVGWRAAALLVDMVVLFGLLIIIVLVWVTVLVAQGRVDPGDPTAAQALAQELTWTSGWAPNAVLWCALFIYYALLEGIFGASVGKLVFRMRVVMPDGSRATGLAVVVRNLVRIPEAWMLYIPAAVSCTMSAQRQRLGDHAARTVVVRQVTDGATARRPVRRSPGRGTAAPPHPPAPAASGRRARATQAGAQAVGGAVGDERPAPVHDLGTALTALKTAALAVRGAHSTYLHFSERELAAHDGHTTGGYSEEYVSAWFTLADAVTSLRRAHAFATDVAAAAGESLAGACSAQPDLTFVLHGLGPYVEAGTDEQVHEAFLAVARSEIRTP
;
A
#
# COMPACT_ATOMS: atom_id res chain seq x y z
N MET A 1 -33.74 -7.79 -30.50
CA MET A 1 -32.50 -8.57 -30.69
C MET A 1 -31.42 -7.60 -31.15
N TYR A 2 -30.77 -6.91 -30.21
CA TYR A 2 -29.67 -5.98 -30.51
C TYR A 2 -28.46 -6.44 -29.72
N ASN A 3 -27.51 -7.02 -30.44
CA ASN A 3 -26.24 -7.51 -29.92
C ASN A 3 -25.34 -6.30 -29.64
N ARG A 4 -25.20 -5.90 -28.37
CA ARG A 4 -24.07 -5.05 -27.96
C ARG A 4 -22.90 -5.97 -27.61
N PRO A 5 -21.77 -5.92 -28.33
CA PRO A 5 -20.64 -6.79 -28.07
C PRO A 5 -20.04 -6.46 -26.70
N ALA A 6 -19.74 -7.52 -25.95
CA ALA A 6 -19.06 -7.48 -24.68
C ALA A 6 -17.79 -6.62 -24.76
N MET A 7 -17.69 -5.59 -23.91
CA MET A 7 -16.39 -5.05 -23.55
C MET A 7 -15.65 -6.16 -22.80
N GLN A 8 -14.70 -6.72 -23.53
CA GLN A 8 -13.79 -7.74 -23.09
C GLN A 8 -12.73 -7.06 -22.21
N GLU A 9 -13.03 -6.92 -20.92
CA GLU A 9 -12.01 -6.55 -19.94
C GLU A 9 -11.02 -7.71 -19.86
N SER A 10 -9.76 -7.39 -20.15
CA SER A 10 -8.67 -8.35 -20.36
C SER A 10 -8.15 -8.88 -19.02
N PRO A 11 -7.78 -10.17 -18.92
CA PRO A 11 -7.29 -10.76 -17.68
C PRO A 11 -5.81 -10.42 -17.51
N ILE A 12 -5.49 -9.41 -16.70
CA ILE A 12 -4.13 -9.21 -16.18
C ILE A 12 -4.22 -8.67 -14.73
N HIS A 13 -4.65 -9.51 -13.79
CA HIS A 13 -4.20 -9.34 -12.40
C HIS A 13 -2.88 -10.10 -12.28
N ALA A 14 -1.81 -9.50 -12.83
CA ALA A 14 -0.48 -9.83 -12.35
C ALA A 14 -0.50 -9.54 -10.85
N GLU A 15 -0.19 -10.51 -9.99
CA GLU A 15 0.00 -10.29 -8.54
C GLU A 15 0.80 -9.01 -8.35
N VAL A 16 0.13 -7.96 -7.91
CA VAL A 16 0.73 -6.63 -7.79
C VAL A 16 1.49 -6.59 -6.48
N GLU A 17 2.67 -7.22 -6.45
CA GLU A 17 3.55 -7.15 -5.28
C GLU A 17 4.03 -5.70 -5.14
N TYR A 18 3.53 -4.99 -4.13
CA TYR A 18 4.01 -3.63 -3.85
C TYR A 18 5.49 -3.68 -3.44
N ALA A 19 6.30 -2.88 -4.11
CA ALA A 19 7.74 -2.88 -3.89
C ALA A 19 8.07 -2.48 -2.44
N SER A 20 8.77 -3.36 -1.72
CA SER A 20 9.22 -3.08 -0.36
C SER A 20 10.22 -1.92 -0.30
N VAL A 21 10.36 -1.31 0.89
CA VAL A 21 11.32 -0.22 1.12
C VAL A 21 12.75 -0.65 0.75
N GLY A 22 13.12 -1.91 1.05
CA GLY A 22 14.42 -2.48 0.72
C GLY A 22 14.69 -2.56 -0.78
N TRP A 23 13.73 -3.06 -1.59
CA TRP A 23 13.89 -3.13 -3.05
C TRP A 23 13.94 -1.74 -3.69
N ARG A 24 13.17 -0.79 -3.14
CA ARG A 24 13.22 0.62 -3.54
C ARG A 24 14.56 1.28 -3.20
N ALA A 25 15.18 0.94 -2.07
CA ALA A 25 16.51 1.40 -1.71
C ALA A 25 17.59 0.76 -2.61
N ALA A 26 17.47 -0.53 -2.91
CA ALA A 26 18.36 -1.23 -3.84
C ALA A 26 18.30 -0.61 -5.25
N ALA A 27 17.10 -0.28 -5.76
CA ALA A 27 16.97 0.45 -7.03
C ALA A 27 17.66 1.81 -7.00
N LEU A 28 17.55 2.54 -5.88
CA LEU A 28 18.23 3.83 -5.72
C LEU A 28 19.76 3.68 -5.73
N LEU A 29 20.30 2.60 -5.14
CA LEU A 29 21.72 2.28 -5.21
C LEU A 29 22.17 1.95 -6.64
N VAL A 30 21.37 1.16 -7.38
CA VAL A 30 21.67 0.86 -8.79
C VAL A 30 21.62 2.14 -9.64
N ASP A 31 20.59 2.98 -9.45
CA ASP A 31 20.50 4.26 -10.14
C ASP A 31 21.70 5.16 -9.80
N MET A 32 22.19 5.16 -8.54
CA MET A 32 23.40 5.88 -8.14
C MET A 32 24.64 5.42 -8.92
N VAL A 33 24.84 4.11 -9.05
CA VAL A 33 25.98 3.56 -9.82
C VAL A 33 25.90 3.95 -11.29
N VAL A 34 24.71 3.82 -11.90
CA VAL A 34 24.48 4.18 -13.30
C VAL A 34 24.76 5.67 -13.54
N LEU A 35 24.24 6.53 -12.66
CA LEU A 35 24.42 7.98 -12.75
C LEU A 35 25.88 8.38 -12.53
N PHE A 36 26.57 7.75 -11.57
CA PHE A 36 27.98 7.99 -11.32
C PHE A 36 28.84 7.58 -12.52
N GLY A 37 28.56 6.42 -13.13
CA GLY A 37 29.21 5.98 -14.36
C GLY A 37 28.96 6.94 -15.54
N LEU A 38 27.72 7.39 -15.72
CA LEU A 38 27.37 8.37 -16.75
C LEU A 38 28.11 9.70 -16.54
N LEU A 39 28.19 10.17 -15.29
CA LEU A 39 28.93 11.39 -14.94
C LEU A 39 30.41 11.24 -15.28
N ILE A 40 31.05 10.12 -14.93
CA ILE A 40 32.45 9.84 -15.29
C ILE A 40 32.64 9.91 -16.81
N ILE A 41 31.72 9.31 -17.59
CA ILE A 41 31.79 9.34 -19.05
C ILE A 41 31.67 10.77 -19.58
N ILE A 42 30.73 11.56 -19.06
CA ILE A 42 30.54 12.97 -19.46
C ILE A 42 31.79 13.79 -19.15
N VAL A 43 32.36 13.63 -17.95
CA VAL A 43 33.60 14.31 -17.56
C VAL A 43 34.76 13.89 -18.45
N LEU A 44 34.92 12.59 -18.71
CA LEU A 44 35.95 12.06 -19.61
C LEU A 44 35.83 12.68 -21.01
N VAL A 45 34.62 12.66 -21.59
CA VAL A 45 34.35 13.25 -22.91
C VAL A 45 34.67 14.74 -22.89
N TRP A 46 34.20 15.48 -21.89
CA TRP A 46 34.46 16.92 -21.76
C TRP A 46 35.96 17.23 -21.67
N VAL A 47 36.72 16.48 -20.87
CA VAL A 47 38.19 16.61 -20.76
C VAL A 47 38.85 16.32 -22.11
N THR A 48 38.46 15.25 -22.81
CA THR A 48 39.01 14.93 -24.13
C THR A 48 38.73 16.02 -25.17
N VAL A 49 37.56 16.67 -25.11
CA VAL A 49 37.21 17.81 -25.98
C VAL A 49 38.08 19.03 -25.66
N LEU A 50 38.33 19.34 -24.38
CA LEU A 50 39.21 20.44 -23.98
C LEU A 50 40.64 20.23 -24.50
N VAL A 51 41.15 19.00 -24.37
CA VAL A 51 42.48 18.62 -24.89
C VAL A 51 42.51 18.72 -26.42
N ALA A 52 41.50 18.20 -27.11
CA ALA A 52 41.41 18.28 -28.58
C ALA A 52 41.30 19.72 -29.11
N GLN A 53 40.71 20.64 -28.32
CA GLN A 53 40.63 22.07 -28.64
C GLN A 53 41.93 22.83 -28.32
N GLY A 54 42.96 22.17 -27.77
CA GLY A 54 44.19 22.80 -27.34
C GLY A 54 44.02 23.72 -26.11
N ARG A 55 42.91 23.59 -25.38
CA ARG A 55 42.63 24.40 -24.17
C ARG A 55 43.31 23.84 -22.93
N VAL A 56 43.68 22.57 -22.94
CA VAL A 56 44.41 21.88 -21.87
C VAL A 56 45.51 21.05 -22.50
N ASP A 57 46.76 21.28 -22.10
CA ASP A 57 47.89 20.43 -22.49
C ASP A 57 48.06 19.29 -21.47
N PRO A 58 47.87 18.02 -21.87
CA PRO A 58 48.06 16.87 -20.98
C PRO A 58 49.49 16.69 -20.48
N GLY A 59 50.48 17.27 -21.18
CA GLY A 59 51.89 17.19 -20.84
C GLY A 59 52.32 18.21 -19.78
N ASP A 60 51.50 19.22 -19.49
CA ASP A 60 51.78 20.25 -18.48
C ASP A 60 51.18 19.86 -17.12
N PRO A 61 52.01 19.55 -16.10
CA PRO A 61 51.53 19.19 -14.78
C PRO A 61 50.75 20.32 -14.09
N THR A 62 51.01 21.59 -14.45
CA THR A 62 50.28 22.73 -13.87
C THR A 62 48.86 22.84 -14.42
N ALA A 63 48.65 22.57 -15.72
CA ALA A 63 47.34 22.51 -16.34
C ALA A 63 46.50 21.34 -15.81
N ALA A 64 47.12 20.18 -15.62
CA ALA A 64 46.47 19.01 -15.02
C ALA A 64 46.04 19.27 -13.56
N GLN A 65 46.87 19.94 -12.77
CA GLN A 65 46.55 20.34 -11.40
C GLN A 65 45.42 21.38 -11.34
N ALA A 66 45.42 22.37 -12.25
CA ALA A 66 44.35 23.35 -12.35
C ALA A 66 43.01 22.70 -12.73
N LEU A 67 43.00 21.76 -13.69
CA LEU A 67 41.81 21.00 -14.07
C LEU A 67 41.30 20.13 -12.91
N ALA A 68 42.20 19.46 -12.17
CA ALA A 68 41.84 18.68 -11.00
C ALA A 68 41.27 19.56 -9.88
N GLN A 69 41.84 20.76 -9.68
CA GLN A 69 41.30 21.74 -8.76
C GLN A 69 39.93 22.23 -9.21
N GLU A 70 39.70 22.56 -10.47
CA GLU A 70 38.38 22.94 -11.00
C GLU A 70 37.35 21.82 -10.83
N LEU A 71 37.71 20.56 -11.10
CA LEU A 71 36.84 19.39 -10.88
C LEU A 71 36.52 19.15 -9.39
N THR A 72 37.40 19.56 -8.49
CA THR A 72 37.24 19.42 -7.03
C THR A 72 36.55 20.65 -6.39
N TRP A 73 36.81 21.85 -6.93
CA TRP A 73 36.31 23.17 -6.48
C TRP A 73 35.04 23.63 -7.19
N THR A 74 34.58 22.91 -8.21
CA THR A 74 33.21 23.00 -8.75
C THR A 74 32.13 22.54 -7.75
N SER A 75 32.48 22.45 -6.46
CA SER A 75 31.58 22.54 -5.30
C SER A 75 30.87 23.90 -5.15
N GLY A 76 30.87 24.77 -6.16
CA GLY A 76 30.01 25.95 -6.21
C GLY A 76 28.52 25.56 -6.36
N TRP A 77 27.61 26.42 -5.91
CA TRP A 77 26.17 26.14 -5.96
C TRP A 77 25.63 25.99 -7.40
N ALA A 78 26.23 26.68 -8.39
CA ALA A 78 25.75 26.68 -9.77
C ALA A 78 26.05 25.37 -10.55
N PRO A 79 27.28 24.82 -10.57
CA PRO A 79 27.54 23.50 -11.17
C PRO A 79 26.75 22.38 -10.47
N ASN A 80 26.63 22.45 -9.14
CA ASN A 80 25.80 21.52 -8.38
C ASN A 80 24.33 21.63 -8.78
N ALA A 81 23.77 22.84 -8.90
CA ALA A 81 22.40 23.03 -9.35
C ALA A 81 22.18 22.47 -10.76
N VAL A 82 23.11 22.68 -11.69
CA VAL A 82 23.04 22.10 -13.04
C VAL A 82 23.06 20.58 -13.00
N LEU A 83 23.94 19.98 -12.19
CA LEU A 83 24.00 18.53 -12.00
C LEU A 83 22.70 17.98 -11.40
N TRP A 84 22.18 18.60 -10.34
CA TRP A 84 20.91 18.22 -9.71
C TRP A 84 19.71 18.39 -10.66
N CYS A 85 19.69 19.44 -11.47
CA CYS A 85 18.69 19.64 -12.52
C CYS A 85 18.79 18.56 -13.61
N ALA A 86 20.00 18.22 -14.06
CA ALA A 86 20.21 17.15 -15.03
C ALA A 86 19.76 15.79 -14.49
N LEU A 87 20.05 15.50 -13.22
CA LEU A 87 19.56 14.32 -12.51
C LEU A 87 18.03 14.30 -12.42
N PHE A 88 17.41 15.42 -12.05
CA PHE A 88 15.97 15.56 -12.00
C PHE A 88 15.32 15.28 -13.36
N ILE A 89 15.87 15.88 -14.42
CA ILE A 89 15.41 15.67 -15.81
C ILE A 89 15.57 14.22 -16.22
N TYR A 90 16.70 13.58 -15.90
CA TYR A 90 16.92 12.16 -16.15
C TYR A 90 15.83 11.29 -15.53
N TYR A 91 15.56 11.45 -14.23
CA TYR A 91 14.50 10.67 -13.57
C TYR A 91 13.11 10.99 -14.09
N ALA A 92 12.79 12.25 -14.33
CA ALA A 92 11.49 12.67 -14.86
C ALA A 92 11.25 12.12 -16.28
N LEU A 93 12.28 12.13 -17.13
CA LEU A 93 12.19 11.63 -18.50
C LEU A 93 12.06 10.11 -18.52
N LEU A 94 12.87 9.39 -17.75
CA LEU A 94 12.78 7.92 -17.70
C LEU A 94 11.47 7.45 -17.07
N GLU A 95 11.04 8.05 -15.95
CA GLU A 95 9.74 7.70 -15.36
C GLU A 95 8.57 8.12 -16.25
N GLY A 96 8.68 9.22 -17.00
CA GLY A 96 7.65 9.66 -17.94
C GLY A 96 7.50 8.74 -19.16
N ILE A 97 8.62 8.25 -19.71
CA ILE A 97 8.61 7.42 -20.93
C ILE A 97 8.40 5.94 -20.60
N PHE A 98 9.12 5.43 -19.59
CA PHE A 98 9.19 4.00 -19.27
C PHE A 98 8.37 3.62 -18.03
N GLY A 99 7.86 4.59 -17.28
CA GLY A 99 7.20 4.34 -15.99
C GLY A 99 8.16 3.86 -14.91
N ALA A 100 9.48 3.90 -15.14
CA ALA A 100 10.50 3.38 -14.24
C ALA A 100 11.86 4.02 -14.51
N SER A 101 12.69 4.17 -13.47
CA SER A 101 14.12 4.44 -13.60
C SER A 101 14.90 3.17 -13.95
N VAL A 102 16.16 3.29 -14.37
CA VAL A 102 17.00 2.13 -14.75
C VAL A 102 17.09 1.11 -13.61
N GLY A 103 17.37 1.56 -12.38
CA GLY A 103 17.41 0.72 -11.20
C GLY A 103 16.06 0.07 -10.90
N LYS A 104 14.95 0.78 -11.13
CA LYS A 104 13.61 0.20 -11.01
C LYS A 104 13.38 -0.88 -12.07
N LEU A 105 13.83 -0.68 -13.31
CA LEU A 105 13.74 -1.68 -14.38
C LEU A 105 14.56 -2.95 -14.05
N VAL A 106 15.76 -2.79 -13.49
CA VAL A 106 16.61 -3.92 -13.06
C VAL A 106 15.89 -4.82 -12.07
N PHE A 107 15.16 -4.24 -11.12
CA PHE A 107 14.36 -5.00 -10.15
C PHE A 107 12.90 -5.23 -10.58
N ARG A 108 12.59 -5.01 -11.87
CA ARG A 108 11.27 -5.20 -12.49
C ARG A 108 10.14 -4.43 -11.80
N MET A 109 10.47 -3.25 -11.31
CA MET A 109 9.54 -2.33 -10.67
C MET A 109 9.06 -1.29 -11.69
N ARG A 110 7.76 -0.96 -11.62
CA ARG A 110 7.15 0.10 -12.41
C ARG A 110 6.23 0.96 -11.56
N VAL A 111 6.23 2.25 -11.86
CA VAL A 111 5.28 3.22 -11.35
C VAL A 111 4.00 3.10 -12.19
N VAL A 112 2.89 2.88 -11.52
CA VAL A 112 1.56 2.84 -12.15
C VAL A 112 0.60 3.72 -11.35
N MET A 113 -0.45 4.16 -12.04
CA MET A 113 -1.62 4.73 -11.38
C MET A 113 -2.36 3.63 -10.59
N PRO A 114 -3.25 3.97 -9.64
CA PRO A 114 -3.95 2.99 -8.80
C PRO A 114 -4.87 2.07 -9.63
N ASP A 115 -5.30 2.53 -10.80
CA ASP A 115 -6.04 1.78 -11.82
C ASP A 115 -5.16 0.84 -12.68
N GLY A 116 -3.84 0.77 -12.39
CA GLY A 116 -2.87 -0.01 -13.16
C GLY A 116 -2.42 0.62 -14.48
N SER A 117 -2.98 1.79 -14.83
CA SER A 117 -2.60 2.53 -16.03
C SER A 117 -1.19 3.15 -15.90
N ARG A 118 -0.63 3.60 -17.02
CA ARG A 118 0.68 4.26 -17.03
C ARG A 118 0.61 5.56 -16.22
N ALA A 119 1.67 5.87 -15.48
CA ALA A 119 1.76 7.13 -14.76
C ALA A 119 1.57 8.31 -15.72
N THR A 120 0.68 9.24 -15.37
CA THR A 120 0.46 10.45 -16.16
C THR A 120 1.67 11.39 -16.03
N GLY A 121 1.94 12.20 -17.07
CA GLY A 121 3.07 13.14 -17.05
C GLY A 121 3.02 14.10 -15.86
N LEU A 122 1.81 14.57 -15.49
CA LEU A 122 1.60 15.39 -14.29
C LEU A 122 1.99 14.63 -13.01
N ALA A 123 1.60 13.36 -12.89
CA ALA A 123 1.96 12.54 -11.73
C ALA A 123 3.48 12.37 -11.62
N VAL A 124 4.18 12.14 -12.73
CA VAL A 124 5.66 12.05 -12.75
C VAL A 124 6.32 13.37 -12.32
N VAL A 125 5.79 14.51 -12.75
CA VAL A 125 6.31 15.83 -12.35
C VAL A 125 6.09 16.08 -10.86
N VAL A 126 4.88 15.85 -10.35
CA VAL A 126 4.54 16.04 -8.92
C VAL A 126 5.42 15.15 -8.03
N ARG A 127 5.61 13.88 -8.41
CA ARG A 127 6.50 12.94 -7.70
C ARG A 127 7.94 13.46 -7.63
N ASN A 128 8.47 13.97 -8.75
CA ASN A 128 9.83 14.47 -8.79
C ASN A 128 9.98 15.80 -8.03
N LEU A 129 8.98 16.69 -8.05
CA LEU A 129 9.00 17.92 -7.24
C LEU A 129 9.07 17.62 -5.74
N VAL A 130 8.28 16.66 -5.25
CA VAL A 130 8.32 16.23 -3.84
C VAL A 130 9.63 15.52 -3.49
N ARG A 131 10.33 14.96 -4.48
CA ARG A 131 11.65 14.35 -4.27
C ARG A 131 12.73 15.36 -3.87
N ILE A 132 12.61 16.63 -4.27
CA ILE A 132 13.60 17.67 -3.95
C ILE A 132 13.74 17.86 -2.43
N PRO A 133 12.65 18.15 -1.67
CA PRO A 133 12.73 18.24 -0.21
C PRO A 133 13.04 16.89 0.45
N GLU A 134 12.53 15.76 -0.08
CA GLU A 134 12.88 14.44 0.45
C GLU A 134 14.38 14.14 0.35
N ALA A 135 15.02 14.50 -0.76
CA ALA A 135 16.46 14.29 -0.98
C ALA A 135 17.31 15.16 -0.03
N TRP A 136 16.88 16.39 0.23
CA TRP A 136 17.49 17.26 1.23
C TRP A 136 17.43 16.67 2.64
N MET A 137 16.37 15.93 2.96
CA MET A 137 16.17 15.24 4.24
C MET A 137 16.66 13.78 4.22
N LEU A 138 17.64 13.45 3.37
CA LEU A 138 18.25 12.11 3.26
C LEU A 138 17.25 10.97 2.99
N TYR A 139 16.12 11.27 2.33
CA TYR A 139 15.03 10.34 2.05
C TYR A 139 14.37 9.71 3.30
N ILE A 140 14.62 10.24 4.51
CA ILE A 140 13.99 9.78 5.75
C ILE A 140 12.45 9.91 5.67
N PRO A 141 11.87 11.05 5.22
CA PRO A 141 10.41 11.18 5.11
C PRO A 141 9.81 10.16 4.12
N ALA A 142 10.53 9.89 3.03
CA ALA A 142 10.12 8.91 2.02
C ALA A 142 10.09 7.49 2.60
N ALA A 143 11.09 7.13 3.42
CA ALA A 143 11.16 5.84 4.08
C ALA A 143 10.04 5.67 5.12
N VAL A 144 9.80 6.68 5.96
CA VAL A 144 8.73 6.68 6.98
C VAL A 144 7.35 6.60 6.32
N SER A 145 7.09 7.40 5.30
CA SER A 145 5.83 7.34 4.54
C SER A 145 5.60 5.96 3.93
N CYS A 146 6.65 5.35 3.36
CA CYS A 146 6.54 4.01 2.78
C CYS A 146 6.28 2.91 3.81
N THR A 147 6.82 3.01 5.02
CA THR A 147 6.59 2.00 6.07
C THR A 147 5.22 2.15 6.72
N MET A 148 4.69 3.37 6.80
CA MET A 148 3.36 3.63 7.37
C MET A 148 2.20 3.44 6.38
N SER A 149 2.47 3.46 5.08
CA SER A 149 1.46 3.26 4.03
C SER A 149 1.25 1.80 3.69
N ALA A 150 -0.02 1.34 3.69
CA ALA A 150 -0.40 -0.02 3.28
C ALA A 150 0.01 -0.35 1.83
N GLN A 151 0.04 0.66 0.94
CA GLN A 151 0.48 0.54 -0.45
C GLN A 151 1.97 0.88 -0.64
N ARG A 152 2.72 1.05 0.47
CA ARG A 152 4.15 1.39 0.50
C ARG A 152 4.51 2.64 -0.30
N GLN A 153 3.64 3.64 -0.24
CA GLN A 153 3.76 4.92 -0.96
C GLN A 153 4.67 5.92 -0.22
N ARG A 154 5.53 6.65 -0.96
CA ARG A 154 6.27 7.84 -0.49
C ARG A 154 5.36 9.06 -0.43
N LEU A 155 5.81 10.16 0.17
CA LEU A 155 5.08 11.43 0.12
C LEU A 155 4.83 11.87 -1.33
N GLY A 156 5.81 11.70 -2.22
CA GLY A 156 5.64 11.99 -3.64
C GLY A 156 4.65 11.06 -4.34
N ASP A 157 4.55 9.80 -3.91
CA ASP A 157 3.57 8.82 -4.42
C ASP A 157 2.15 9.19 -3.96
N HIS A 158 2.00 9.63 -2.71
CA HIS A 158 0.73 10.12 -2.16
C HIS A 158 0.26 11.39 -2.85
N ALA A 159 1.15 12.37 -3.05
CA ALA A 159 0.85 13.63 -3.71
C ALA A 159 0.39 13.43 -5.17
N ALA A 160 0.97 12.43 -5.85
CA ALA A 160 0.63 12.11 -7.23
C ALA A 160 -0.38 10.98 -7.40
N ARG A 161 -0.91 10.42 -6.31
CA ARG A 161 -1.80 9.25 -6.30
C ARG A 161 -1.29 8.11 -7.17
N THR A 162 -0.09 7.62 -6.90
CA THR A 162 0.57 6.58 -7.70
C THR A 162 1.11 5.48 -6.81
N VAL A 163 1.32 4.28 -7.37
CA VAL A 163 1.88 3.13 -6.66
C VAL A 163 3.07 2.56 -7.44
N VAL A 164 3.99 1.90 -6.72
CA VAL A 164 5.10 1.17 -7.36
C VAL A 164 4.91 -0.31 -7.13
N VAL A 165 4.88 -1.02 -8.24
CA VAL A 165 4.55 -2.43 -8.28
C VAL A 165 5.73 -3.18 -8.85
N ARG A 166 6.01 -4.35 -8.29
CA ARG A 166 7.05 -5.27 -8.76
C ARG A 166 6.38 -6.35 -9.58
N GLN A 167 6.84 -6.54 -10.82
CA GLN A 167 6.38 -7.64 -11.65
C GLN A 167 7.13 -8.91 -11.25
N VAL A 168 6.50 -9.74 -10.42
CA VAL A 168 6.92 -11.13 -10.23
C VAL A 168 6.67 -11.84 -11.56
N THR A 169 7.73 -12.37 -12.18
CA THR A 169 7.60 -13.13 -13.43
C THR A 169 7.84 -14.58 -13.08
N ASP A 170 6.76 -15.37 -13.02
CA ASP A 170 6.87 -16.78 -13.38
C ASP A 170 7.25 -16.85 -14.87
N GLY A 171 8.12 -17.80 -15.20
CA GLY A 171 8.98 -17.81 -16.38
C GLY A 171 8.34 -17.48 -17.74
N ALA A 172 9.21 -16.99 -18.62
CA ALA A 172 9.05 -16.83 -20.07
C ALA A 172 7.95 -17.68 -20.74
N THR A 173 6.92 -17.05 -21.30
CA THR A 173 6.50 -17.31 -22.69
C THR A 173 5.69 -16.15 -23.26
N ALA A 174 6.23 -15.56 -24.32
CA ALA A 174 5.52 -14.62 -25.17
C ALA A 174 4.43 -15.35 -25.98
N ARG A 175 3.29 -14.68 -26.14
CA ARG A 175 2.28 -14.79 -27.21
C ARG A 175 1.87 -16.21 -27.64
N ARG A 176 0.65 -16.59 -27.24
CA ARG A 176 -0.15 -17.59 -27.98
C ARG A 176 -1.57 -17.07 -28.22
N PRO A 177 -2.11 -17.15 -29.44
CA PRO A 177 -3.42 -16.59 -29.76
C PRO A 177 -4.52 -17.46 -29.13
N VAL A 178 -5.46 -16.83 -28.43
CA VAL A 178 -6.57 -17.49 -27.75
C VAL A 178 -7.56 -18.05 -28.78
N ARG A 179 -7.57 -19.39 -28.89
CA ARG A 179 -8.62 -20.16 -29.58
C ARG A 179 -9.82 -20.23 -28.65
N ARG A 180 -10.91 -19.53 -28.98
CA ARG A 180 -12.19 -19.68 -28.27
C ARG A 180 -12.82 -21.03 -28.61
N SER A 181 -13.27 -21.76 -27.60
CA SER A 181 -14.40 -22.69 -27.75
C SER A 181 -15.23 -22.72 -26.47
N PRO A 182 -16.54 -23.03 -26.59
CA PRO A 182 -17.55 -22.49 -25.69
C PRO A 182 -18.13 -23.53 -24.74
N GLY A 183 -18.66 -23.03 -23.62
CA GLY A 183 -19.73 -23.67 -22.85
C GLY A 183 -19.27 -24.30 -21.54
N ARG A 184 -19.74 -23.77 -20.41
CA ARG A 184 -20.94 -24.24 -19.68
C ARG A 184 -20.96 -23.60 -18.29
N GLY A 185 -22.11 -23.08 -17.90
CA GLY A 185 -22.26 -22.28 -16.69
C GLY A 185 -22.37 -23.08 -15.40
N THR A 186 -22.00 -22.41 -14.32
CA THR A 186 -22.76 -22.21 -13.07
C THR A 186 -22.09 -21.03 -12.38
N ALA A 187 -22.85 -20.01 -12.01
CA ALA A 187 -22.34 -18.84 -11.28
C ALA A 187 -21.79 -19.31 -9.92
N ALA A 188 -20.48 -19.15 -9.71
CA ALA A 188 -19.80 -19.32 -8.44
C ALA A 188 -19.83 -17.98 -7.65
N PRO A 189 -19.79 -18.00 -6.31
CA PRO A 189 -20.05 -16.82 -5.47
C PRO A 189 -18.94 -15.76 -5.58
N PRO A 190 -19.26 -14.47 -5.35
CA PRO A 190 -18.30 -13.37 -5.49
C PRO A 190 -17.17 -13.35 -4.45
N HIS A 191 -17.24 -14.14 -3.36
CA HIS A 191 -16.17 -14.35 -2.37
C HIS A 191 -16.25 -15.79 -1.81
N PRO A 192 -15.15 -16.38 -1.30
CA PRO A 192 -15.19 -17.72 -0.72
C PRO A 192 -16.07 -17.68 0.55
N PRO A 193 -16.87 -18.72 0.84
CA PRO A 193 -17.68 -18.74 2.05
C PRO A 193 -16.80 -18.74 3.31
N ALA A 194 -17.36 -18.26 4.42
CA ALA A 194 -16.67 -18.25 5.71
C ALA A 194 -16.12 -19.66 6.04
N PRO A 195 -14.86 -19.78 6.52
CA PRO A 195 -14.29 -21.07 6.85
C PRO A 195 -15.10 -21.71 7.98
N ALA A 196 -15.57 -22.94 7.77
CA ALA A 196 -16.34 -23.66 8.77
C ALA A 196 -15.52 -23.76 10.08
N ALA A 197 -16.12 -23.36 11.19
CA ALA A 197 -15.54 -23.37 12.52
C ALA A 197 -15.30 -24.81 13.02
N SER A 198 -14.34 -25.50 12.43
CA SER A 198 -13.86 -26.80 12.91
C SER A 198 -12.89 -26.58 14.07
N GLY A 199 -13.43 -26.54 15.29
CA GLY A 199 -12.73 -26.80 16.55
C GLY A 199 -11.62 -25.83 17.02
N ARG A 200 -11.12 -24.92 16.17
CA ARG A 200 -9.98 -24.05 16.47
C ARG A 200 -10.31 -22.89 17.42
N ARG A 201 -11.57 -22.40 17.39
CA ARG A 201 -12.05 -21.29 18.23
C ARG A 201 -11.99 -21.62 19.72
N ALA A 202 -12.21 -22.89 20.10
CA ALA A 202 -12.16 -23.36 21.49
C ALA A 202 -10.73 -23.42 22.07
N ARG A 203 -9.72 -23.73 21.24
CA ARG A 203 -8.33 -23.86 21.71
C ARG A 203 -7.64 -22.49 21.87
N ALA A 204 -7.96 -21.52 21.02
CA ALA A 204 -7.45 -20.15 21.13
C ALA A 204 -8.09 -19.38 22.31
N THR A 205 -9.39 -19.56 22.57
CA THR A 205 -10.06 -18.97 23.73
C THR A 205 -9.55 -19.55 25.05
N GLN A 206 -9.23 -20.85 25.12
CA GLN A 206 -8.63 -21.45 26.32
C GLN A 206 -7.19 -20.98 26.59
N ALA A 207 -6.38 -20.79 25.55
CA ALA A 207 -5.01 -20.25 25.71
C ALA A 207 -5.01 -18.78 26.14
N GLY A 208 -5.97 -17.97 25.67
CA GLY A 208 -6.17 -16.59 26.14
C GLY A 208 -6.74 -16.50 27.56
N ALA A 209 -7.65 -17.41 27.93
CA ALA A 209 -8.25 -17.44 29.26
C ALA A 209 -7.26 -17.90 30.36
N GLN A 210 -6.35 -18.83 30.04
CA GLN A 210 -5.31 -19.28 30.99
C GLN A 210 -4.23 -18.23 31.25
N ALA A 211 -3.99 -17.30 30.32
CA ALA A 211 -3.04 -16.20 30.52
C ALA A 211 -3.58 -15.07 31.42
N VAL A 212 -4.89 -15.04 31.70
CA VAL A 212 -5.56 -13.98 32.50
C VAL A 212 -5.95 -14.46 33.90
N GLY A 213 -5.86 -15.76 34.19
CA GLY A 213 -6.30 -16.38 35.45
C GLY A 213 -5.33 -16.27 36.65
N GLY A 214 -4.47 -15.26 36.70
CA GLY A 214 -3.36 -15.19 37.66
C GLY A 214 -3.28 -13.89 38.48
N ALA A 215 -4.38 -13.42 39.07
CA ALA A 215 -4.33 -12.49 40.22
C ALA A 215 -5.72 -12.33 40.84
N VAL A 216 -5.99 -13.09 41.91
CA VAL A 216 -7.05 -12.77 42.88
C VAL A 216 -6.42 -11.90 43.97
N GLY A 217 -6.98 -10.72 44.19
CA GLY A 217 -6.58 -9.80 45.24
C GLY A 217 -7.46 -8.55 45.28
N ASP A 218 -8.47 -8.61 46.16
CA ASP A 218 -9.10 -7.55 46.97
C ASP A 218 -9.42 -6.15 46.41
N GLU A 219 -10.67 -5.76 46.67
CA GLU A 219 -11.24 -4.40 46.84
C GLU A 219 -10.74 -3.26 45.95
N ARG A 220 -11.50 -2.93 44.88
CA ARG A 220 -11.56 -1.55 44.33
C ARG A 220 -12.98 -1.18 43.86
N PRO A 221 -13.43 0.06 44.08
CA PRO A 221 -14.76 0.52 43.69
C PRO A 221 -14.91 0.48 42.16
N ALA A 222 -16.10 0.12 41.68
CA ALA A 222 -16.42 0.07 40.25
C ALA A 222 -16.01 1.39 39.56
N PRO A 223 -15.26 1.37 38.45
CA PRO A 223 -14.85 2.59 37.77
C PRO A 223 -16.10 3.31 37.28
N VAL A 224 -16.24 4.58 37.61
CA VAL A 224 -17.28 5.46 37.08
C VAL A 224 -17.17 5.42 35.55
N HIS A 225 -18.13 4.76 34.90
CA HIS A 225 -18.17 4.63 33.45
C HIS A 225 -18.64 5.96 32.86
N ASP A 226 -17.68 6.84 32.55
CA ASP A 226 -18.01 8.09 31.85
C ASP A 226 -18.27 7.85 30.35
N LEU A 227 -19.05 8.75 29.76
CA LEU A 227 -19.38 8.71 28.33
C LEU A 227 -18.12 8.77 27.45
N GLY A 228 -17.06 9.47 27.90
CA GLY A 228 -15.80 9.58 27.18
C GLY A 228 -15.07 8.24 27.01
N THR A 229 -15.07 7.42 28.06
CA THR A 229 -14.48 6.08 28.09
C THR A 229 -15.26 5.15 27.18
N ALA A 230 -16.59 5.23 27.20
CA ALA A 230 -17.45 4.45 26.33
C ALA A 230 -17.23 4.79 24.84
N LEU A 231 -17.16 6.08 24.50
CA LEU A 231 -16.86 6.54 23.14
C LEU A 231 -15.44 6.17 22.69
N THR A 232 -14.46 6.20 23.60
CA THR A 232 -13.08 5.79 23.30
C THR A 232 -12.99 4.29 23.01
N ALA A 233 -13.68 3.46 23.79
CA ALA A 233 -13.79 2.03 23.55
C ALA A 233 -14.48 1.74 22.20
N LEU A 234 -15.56 2.46 21.90
CA LEU A 234 -16.27 2.37 20.63
C LEU A 234 -15.37 2.74 19.44
N LYS A 235 -14.63 3.85 19.53
CA LYS A 235 -13.67 4.28 18.50
C LYS A 235 -12.58 3.25 18.27
N THR A 236 -12.01 2.70 19.34
CA THR A 236 -10.96 1.67 19.26
C THR A 236 -11.48 0.41 18.57
N ALA A 237 -12.67 -0.05 18.94
CA ALA A 237 -13.28 -1.22 18.33
C ALA A 237 -13.65 -0.99 16.85
N ALA A 238 -14.14 0.20 16.51
CA ALA A 238 -14.46 0.56 15.13
C ALA A 238 -13.21 0.59 14.23
N LEU A 239 -12.10 1.16 14.72
CA LEU A 239 -10.83 1.15 14.00
C LEU A 239 -10.26 -0.28 13.84
N ALA A 240 -10.41 -1.13 14.87
CA ALA A 240 -10.01 -2.53 14.80
C ALA A 240 -10.79 -3.30 13.73
N VAL A 241 -12.12 -3.12 13.66
CA VAL A 241 -12.94 -3.72 12.60
C VAL A 241 -12.51 -3.24 11.22
N ARG A 242 -12.18 -1.95 11.06
CA ARG A 242 -11.75 -1.42 9.76
C ARG A 242 -10.42 -2.03 9.29
N GLY A 243 -9.46 -2.22 10.19
CA GLY A 243 -8.19 -2.90 9.89
C GLY A 243 -8.38 -4.40 9.61
N ALA A 244 -9.25 -5.08 10.38
CA ALA A 244 -9.55 -6.49 10.16
C ALA A 244 -10.31 -6.72 8.85
N HIS A 245 -11.23 -5.81 8.49
CA HIS A 245 -11.99 -5.84 7.23
C HIS A 245 -11.07 -5.78 6.02
N SER A 246 -10.15 -4.81 5.98
CA SER A 246 -9.22 -4.66 4.86
C SER A 246 -8.27 -5.85 4.74
N THR A 247 -7.82 -6.40 5.88
CA THR A 247 -6.98 -7.60 5.92
C THR A 247 -7.72 -8.83 5.40
N TYR A 248 -8.96 -9.05 5.85
CA TYR A 248 -9.77 -10.17 5.37
C TYR A 248 -10.15 -10.03 3.89
N LEU A 249 -10.48 -8.81 3.43
CA LEU A 249 -10.71 -8.54 2.01
C LEU A 249 -9.52 -8.98 1.17
N HIS A 250 -8.31 -8.54 1.55
CA HIS A 250 -7.08 -8.90 0.84
C HIS A 250 -6.87 -10.42 0.75
N PHE A 251 -7.01 -11.16 1.85
CA PHE A 251 -6.84 -12.61 1.82
C PHE A 251 -8.00 -13.32 1.11
N SER A 252 -9.23 -12.80 1.18
CA SER A 252 -10.37 -13.34 0.45
C SER A 252 -10.17 -13.26 -1.07
N GLU A 253 -9.61 -12.15 -1.57
CA GLU A 253 -9.29 -11.96 -2.99
C GLU A 253 -8.19 -12.93 -3.44
N ARG A 254 -7.21 -13.22 -2.57
CA ARG A 254 -6.17 -14.23 -2.84
C ARG A 254 -6.73 -15.65 -2.92
N GLU A 255 -7.64 -16.01 -2.02
CA GLU A 255 -8.30 -17.33 -2.07
C GLU A 255 -9.17 -17.49 -3.31
N LEU A 256 -9.94 -16.46 -3.68
CA LEU A 256 -10.69 -16.42 -4.93
C LEU A 256 -9.80 -16.69 -6.14
N ALA A 257 -8.65 -16.00 -6.21
CA ALA A 257 -7.71 -16.16 -7.31
C ALA A 257 -7.07 -17.57 -7.36
N ALA A 258 -6.88 -18.21 -6.21
CA ALA A 258 -6.31 -19.55 -6.12
C ALA A 258 -7.31 -20.66 -6.52
N HIS A 259 -8.61 -20.47 -6.24
CA HIS A 259 -9.65 -21.48 -6.53
C HIS A 259 -10.03 -21.62 -8.02
N ASP A 260 -9.69 -20.64 -8.87
CA ASP A 260 -9.90 -20.72 -10.33
C ASP A 260 -8.93 -21.70 -11.04
N GLY A 261 -7.95 -22.26 -10.30
CA GLY A 261 -6.97 -23.23 -10.80
C GLY A 261 -6.85 -24.46 -9.90
N HIS A 262 -7.74 -25.44 -10.07
CA HIS A 262 -7.57 -26.85 -9.63
C HIS A 262 -6.73 -27.06 -8.37
N THR A 263 -7.25 -26.75 -7.18
CA THR A 263 -6.70 -27.30 -5.94
C THR A 263 -7.83 -27.81 -5.04
N THR A 264 -7.83 -29.12 -4.83
CA THR A 264 -8.65 -29.86 -3.85
C THR A 264 -8.11 -29.71 -2.42
N GLY A 265 -7.55 -28.54 -2.09
CA GLY A 265 -7.01 -28.21 -0.77
C GLY A 265 -7.93 -27.21 -0.05
N GLY A 266 -8.09 -27.35 1.26
CA GLY A 266 -8.85 -26.39 2.07
C GLY A 266 -8.26 -24.97 2.05
N TYR A 267 -8.95 -24.02 2.67
CA TYR A 267 -8.53 -22.62 2.74
C TYR A 267 -7.13 -22.42 3.32
N SER A 268 -6.42 -21.38 2.87
CA SER A 268 -5.13 -20.98 3.45
C SER A 268 -5.24 -20.62 4.94
N GLU A 269 -4.13 -20.81 5.68
CA GLU A 269 -4.09 -20.45 7.10
C GLU A 269 -4.26 -18.95 7.32
N GLU A 270 -3.76 -18.13 6.38
CA GLU A 270 -3.87 -16.68 6.41
C GLU A 270 -5.32 -16.22 6.24
N TYR A 271 -6.07 -16.81 5.31
CA TYR A 271 -7.50 -16.54 5.13
C TYR A 271 -8.30 -16.89 6.38
N VAL A 272 -8.04 -18.08 6.94
CA VAL A 272 -8.71 -18.56 8.15
C VAL A 272 -8.42 -17.64 9.34
N SER A 273 -7.15 -17.24 9.51
CA SER A 273 -6.74 -16.32 10.57
C SER A 273 -7.36 -14.93 10.43
N ALA A 274 -7.40 -14.40 9.20
CA ALA A 274 -8.01 -13.10 8.91
C ALA A 274 -9.52 -13.11 9.18
N TRP A 275 -10.22 -14.21 8.86
CA TRP A 275 -11.63 -14.38 9.19
C TRP A 275 -11.89 -14.30 10.70
N PHE A 276 -11.16 -15.08 11.51
CA PHE A 276 -11.35 -15.07 12.96
C PHE A 276 -11.01 -13.71 13.58
N THR A 277 -9.98 -13.04 13.06
CA THR A 277 -9.62 -11.68 13.48
C THR A 277 -10.76 -10.70 13.21
N LEU A 278 -11.39 -10.78 12.03
CA LEU A 278 -12.57 -9.96 11.70
C LEU A 278 -13.76 -10.28 12.61
N ALA A 279 -14.08 -11.56 12.81
CA ALA A 279 -15.20 -11.97 13.65
C ALA A 279 -15.05 -11.51 15.12
N ASP A 280 -13.85 -11.59 15.68
CA ASP A 280 -13.57 -11.15 17.05
C ASP A 280 -13.57 -9.62 17.17
N ALA A 281 -13.10 -8.91 16.14
CA ALA A 281 -13.19 -7.45 16.06
C ALA A 281 -14.65 -6.99 16.00
N VAL A 282 -15.50 -7.63 15.18
CA VAL A 282 -16.94 -7.30 15.07
C VAL A 282 -17.66 -7.58 16.39
N THR A 283 -17.33 -8.69 17.07
CA THR A 283 -17.87 -8.99 18.40
C THR A 283 -17.48 -7.92 19.42
N SER A 284 -16.27 -7.38 19.33
CA SER A 284 -15.78 -6.30 20.21
C SER A 284 -16.45 -4.95 19.88
N LEU A 285 -16.68 -4.66 18.59
CA LEU A 285 -17.44 -3.48 18.15
C LEU A 285 -18.86 -3.51 18.67
N ARG A 286 -19.57 -4.64 18.56
CA ARG A 286 -20.94 -4.79 19.07
C ARG A 286 -21.04 -4.56 20.57
N ARG A 287 -20.11 -5.13 21.34
CA ARG A 287 -20.05 -4.93 22.79
C ARG A 287 -19.79 -3.46 23.15
N ALA A 288 -18.84 -2.82 22.47
CA ALA A 288 -18.54 -1.41 22.69
C ALA A 288 -19.71 -0.50 22.26
N HIS A 289 -20.42 -0.83 21.19
CA HIS A 289 -21.59 -0.09 20.71
C HIS A 289 -22.76 -0.21 21.69
N ALA A 290 -23.05 -1.41 22.19
CA ALA A 290 -24.06 -1.61 23.22
C ALA A 290 -23.73 -0.83 24.50
N PHE A 291 -22.49 -0.96 24.99
CA PHE A 291 -22.02 -0.21 26.17
C PHE A 291 -22.13 1.30 26.00
N ALA A 292 -21.71 1.84 24.85
CA ALA A 292 -21.83 3.27 24.57
C ALA A 292 -23.30 3.73 24.45
N THR A 293 -24.17 2.87 23.92
CA THR A 293 -25.61 3.15 23.85
C THR A 293 -26.22 3.23 25.25
N ASP A 294 -25.88 2.29 26.15
CA ASP A 294 -26.38 2.25 27.52
C ASP A 294 -25.89 3.46 28.34
N VAL A 295 -24.61 3.82 28.20
CA VAL A 295 -24.02 4.98 28.90
C VAL A 295 -24.60 6.30 28.36
N ALA A 296 -24.82 6.43 27.05
CA ALA A 296 -25.47 7.61 26.48
C ALA A 296 -26.92 7.74 26.96
N ALA A 297 -27.67 6.63 26.98
CA ALA A 297 -29.05 6.61 27.48
C ALA A 297 -29.13 7.01 28.96
N ALA A 298 -28.18 6.56 29.79
CA ALA A 298 -28.07 6.96 31.19
C ALA A 298 -27.78 8.46 31.36
N ALA A 299 -27.09 9.08 30.40
CA ALA A 299 -26.85 10.52 30.34
C ALA A 299 -28.01 11.34 29.74
N GLY A 300 -29.10 10.68 29.32
CA GLY A 300 -30.25 11.33 28.68
C GLY A 300 -29.99 11.77 27.23
N GLU A 301 -28.97 11.21 26.57
CA GLU A 301 -28.58 11.53 25.21
C GLU A 301 -28.67 10.28 24.30
N SER A 302 -28.81 10.49 22.98
CA SER A 302 -28.66 9.39 22.02
C SER A 302 -27.18 9.16 21.69
N LEU A 303 -26.80 7.93 21.32
CA LEU A 303 -25.42 7.65 20.88
C LEU A 303 -25.01 8.51 19.67
N ALA A 304 -25.94 8.79 18.75
CA ALA A 304 -25.69 9.69 17.62
C ALA A 304 -25.43 11.14 18.06
N GLY A 305 -26.17 11.61 19.07
CA GLY A 305 -25.92 12.91 19.72
C GLY A 305 -24.54 12.97 20.36
N ALA A 306 -24.21 11.95 21.16
CA ALA A 306 -22.92 11.85 21.85
C ALA A 306 -21.74 11.78 20.86
N CYS A 307 -21.92 11.13 19.71
CA CYS A 307 -20.94 11.04 18.64
C CYS A 307 -20.83 12.31 17.78
N SER A 308 -21.80 13.24 17.83
CA SER A 308 -21.81 14.45 16.99
C SER A 308 -20.62 15.37 17.23
N ALA A 309 -20.05 15.35 18.44
CA ALA A 309 -18.82 16.04 18.80
C ALA A 309 -17.55 15.39 18.21
N GLN A 310 -17.65 14.20 17.60
CA GLN A 310 -16.55 13.44 17.02
C GLN A 310 -16.84 13.06 15.55
N PRO A 311 -16.51 13.95 14.59
CA PRO A 311 -16.82 13.72 13.16
C PRO A 311 -16.14 12.45 12.61
N ASP A 312 -14.91 12.16 13.04
CA ASP A 312 -14.18 10.96 12.61
C ASP A 312 -14.88 9.66 13.04
N LEU A 313 -15.38 9.62 14.28
CA LEU A 313 -16.06 8.44 14.81
C LEU A 313 -17.39 8.22 14.08
N THR A 314 -18.14 9.31 13.87
CA THR A 314 -19.39 9.28 13.11
C THR A 314 -19.17 8.75 11.69
N PHE A 315 -18.13 9.23 11.01
CA PHE A 315 -17.79 8.76 9.66
C PHE A 315 -17.43 7.26 9.62
N VAL A 316 -16.62 6.79 10.57
CA VAL A 316 -16.23 5.37 10.64
C VAL A 316 -17.44 4.48 10.94
N LEU A 317 -18.28 4.86 11.91
CA LEU A 317 -19.47 4.07 12.28
C LEU A 317 -20.48 4.01 11.13
N HIS A 318 -20.66 5.09 10.37
CA HIS A 318 -21.54 5.08 9.20
C HIS A 318 -21.11 4.04 8.16
N GLY A 319 -19.80 3.88 7.91
CA GLY A 319 -19.28 2.85 7.00
C GLY A 319 -19.39 1.42 7.56
N LEU A 320 -19.42 1.27 8.88
CA LEU A 320 -19.46 -0.03 9.57
C LEU A 320 -20.85 -0.46 10.03
N GLY A 321 -21.91 0.28 9.68
CA GLY A 321 -23.29 -0.01 10.07
C GLY A 321 -23.69 -1.48 9.94
N PRO A 322 -23.43 -2.17 8.80
CA PRO A 322 -23.76 -3.58 8.64
C PRO A 322 -23.13 -4.51 9.69
N TYR A 323 -21.94 -4.19 10.21
CA TYR A 323 -21.28 -5.01 11.23
C TYR A 323 -21.86 -4.84 12.64
N VAL A 324 -22.47 -3.70 12.93
CA VAL A 324 -23.09 -3.46 14.24
C VAL A 324 -24.27 -4.41 14.46
N GLU A 325 -24.97 -4.77 13.39
CA GLU A 325 -26.15 -5.64 13.43
C GLU A 325 -25.81 -7.14 13.29
N ALA A 326 -24.59 -7.48 12.85
CA ALA A 326 -24.16 -8.85 12.57
C ALA A 326 -23.82 -9.69 13.81
N GLY A 327 -24.73 -10.57 14.25
CA GLY A 327 -24.60 -11.38 15.47
C GLY A 327 -24.13 -12.82 15.26
N THR A 328 -24.21 -13.34 14.04
CA THR A 328 -23.75 -14.68 13.67
C THR A 328 -22.63 -14.62 12.64
N ASP A 329 -21.81 -15.67 12.55
CA ASP A 329 -20.72 -15.76 11.57
C ASP A 329 -21.24 -15.57 10.12
N GLU A 330 -22.45 -16.04 9.80
CA GLU A 330 -23.12 -15.80 8.51
C GLU A 330 -23.50 -14.32 8.30
N GLN A 331 -24.08 -13.68 9.32
CA GLN A 331 -24.39 -12.25 9.25
C GLN A 331 -23.12 -11.38 9.16
N VAL A 332 -22.02 -11.80 9.78
CA VAL A 332 -20.72 -11.12 9.67
C VAL A 332 -20.20 -11.22 8.24
N HIS A 333 -20.38 -12.37 7.58
CA HIS A 333 -20.02 -12.54 6.18
C HIS A 333 -20.89 -11.67 5.24
N GLU A 334 -22.20 -11.62 5.47
CA GLU A 334 -23.10 -10.74 4.72
C GLU A 334 -22.77 -9.25 4.93
N ALA A 335 -22.48 -8.84 6.16
CA ALA A 335 -22.02 -7.50 6.49
C ALA A 335 -20.71 -7.17 5.77
N PHE A 336 -19.78 -8.12 5.71
CA PHE A 336 -18.55 -8.00 4.94
C PHE A 336 -18.82 -7.74 3.45
N LEU A 337 -19.71 -8.51 2.83
CA LEU A 337 -20.08 -8.32 1.43
C LEU A 337 -20.79 -6.98 1.19
N ALA A 338 -21.60 -6.51 2.14
CA ALA A 338 -22.27 -5.22 2.05
C ALA A 338 -21.26 -4.05 2.10
N VAL A 339 -20.30 -4.11 3.02
CA VAL A 339 -19.25 -3.09 3.17
C VAL A 339 -18.27 -3.11 1.98
N ALA A 340 -17.80 -4.28 1.56
CA ALA A 340 -16.91 -4.39 0.39
C ALA A 340 -17.57 -3.81 -0.89
N ARG A 341 -18.87 -4.06 -1.09
CA ARG A 341 -19.62 -3.50 -2.23
C ARG A 341 -19.79 -1.98 -2.16
N SER A 342 -19.88 -1.40 -0.97
CA SER A 342 -20.05 0.05 -0.84
C SER A 342 -18.74 0.80 -1.15
N GLU A 343 -17.59 0.22 -0.80
CA GLU A 343 -16.27 0.78 -1.11
C GLU A 343 -15.97 0.85 -2.62
N ILE A 344 -16.51 -0.08 -3.41
CA ILE A 344 -16.36 -0.09 -4.88
C ILE A 344 -17.22 0.99 -5.56
N ARG A 345 -18.30 1.45 -4.92
CA ARG A 345 -19.29 2.37 -5.53
C ARG A 345 -19.03 3.85 -5.24
N THR A 346 -18.05 4.19 -4.42
CA THR A 346 -17.66 5.59 -4.18
C THR A 346 -16.76 6.10 -5.33
N PRO A 347 -17.20 7.11 -6.10
CA PRO A 347 -16.48 7.63 -7.27
C PRO A 347 -15.23 8.46 -6.93
#